data_AF-A0A3C0SBW0-F1
#
_entry.id   AF-A0A3C0SBW0-F1
#
_cell.length_a   1.000
_cell.length_b   1.000
_cell.length_c   1.000
_cell.angle_alpha   90.00
_cell.angle_beta   90.00
_cell.angle_gamma   90.00
#
_symmetry.space_group_name_H-M   'P 1'
#
loop_
_entity.id
_entity.type
_entity.pdbx_description
1 polymer ?
#
loop_
_entity_poly.entity_id
_entity_poly.type
_entity_poly.pdbx_seq_one_letter_code
_entity_poly.pdbx_strand_id
1 'polypeptide(L)'
;MKTYDDLAGDGGSNIVDQVQALGVKLRSRLDRIKHKVALMSGKGGVGKSSLTANVAACLVDKGYSVGILDADLNGPSICHLLGVRNSQKLVVDENGVQPGTGIHGIKLMSMDMLLSSPDSPVMWTEEADATAVWVSTMESTALRELVA
;
A
#
# COMPACT_ATOMS: atom_id res chain seq x y z
N MET A 1 -7.35 12.50 -38.72
CA MET A 1 -7.08 12.24 -37.28
C MET A 1 -7.64 10.86 -36.99
N LYS A 2 -6.83 9.89 -36.56
CA LYS A 2 -7.34 8.55 -36.22
C LYS A 2 -8.14 8.65 -34.93
N THR A 3 -9.34 8.06 -34.88
CA THR A 3 -10.15 7.94 -33.66
C THR A 3 -9.78 6.66 -32.90
N TYR A 4 -10.25 6.53 -31.66
CA TYR A 4 -10.00 5.33 -30.84
C TYR A 4 -10.57 4.06 -31.50
N ASP A 5 -11.63 4.20 -32.30
CA ASP A 5 -12.25 3.13 -33.09
C ASP A 5 -11.38 2.66 -34.28
N ASP A 6 -10.39 3.45 -34.68
CA ASP A 6 -9.44 3.11 -35.76
C ASP A 6 -8.22 2.32 -35.25
N LEU A 7 -8.12 2.06 -33.95
CA LEU A 7 -7.07 1.24 -33.35
C LEU A 7 -7.41 -0.24 -33.51
N ALA A 8 -6.63 -0.97 -34.30
CA ALA A 8 -6.71 -2.43 -34.34
C ALA A 8 -6.07 -3.00 -33.06
N GLY A 9 -6.85 -3.72 -32.25
CA GLY A 9 -6.37 -4.31 -30.99
C GLY A 9 -6.25 -3.28 -29.87
N ASP A 10 -5.27 -3.44 -28.97
CA ASP A 10 -5.09 -2.57 -27.80
C ASP A 10 -4.18 -1.35 -28.07
N GLY A 11 -3.87 -1.08 -29.34
CA GLY A 11 -2.95 0.01 -29.72
C GLY A 11 -1.50 -0.21 -29.31
N GLY A 12 -1.09 -1.45 -29.00
CA GLY A 12 0.27 -1.79 -28.55
C GLY A 12 0.49 -1.61 -27.04
N SER A 13 -0.57 -1.33 -26.28
CA SER A 13 -0.50 -1.09 -24.84
C SER A 13 -0.22 -2.36 -24.02
N ASN A 14 -0.51 -3.54 -24.57
CA ASN A 14 -0.34 -4.85 -23.96
C ASN A 14 -0.90 -4.98 -22.53
N ILE A 15 -2.05 -4.34 -22.27
CA ILE A 15 -2.61 -4.22 -20.90
C ILE A 15 -2.94 -5.60 -20.31
N VAL A 16 -3.48 -6.51 -21.12
CA VAL A 16 -3.89 -7.84 -20.66
C VAL A 16 -2.70 -8.64 -20.16
N ASP A 17 -1.61 -8.71 -20.94
CA ASP A 17 -0.39 -9.42 -20.53
C ASP A 17 0.24 -8.74 -19.31
N GLN A 18 0.25 -7.41 -19.24
CA GLN A 18 0.76 -6.68 -18.08
C GLN A 18 0.00 -7.02 -16.79
N VAL A 19 -1.33 -7.09 -16.85
CA VAL A 19 -2.18 -7.48 -15.71
C VAL A 19 -1.94 -8.94 -15.34
N GLN A 20 -1.75 -9.82 -16.32
CA GLN A 20 -1.47 -11.23 -16.07
C GLN A 20 -0.09 -11.44 -15.43
N ALA A 21 0.96 -10.80 -15.97
CA ALA A 21 2.31 -10.85 -15.43
C ALA A 21 2.35 -10.32 -13.99
N LEU A 22 1.63 -9.22 -13.74
CA LEU A 22 1.45 -8.68 -12.41
C LEU A 22 0.78 -9.69 -11.47
N GLY A 23 -0.31 -10.31 -11.89
CA GLY A 23 -1.04 -11.29 -11.08
C GLY A 23 -0.18 -12.49 -10.68
N VAL A 24 0.73 -12.92 -11.56
CA VAL A 24 1.71 -13.98 -11.26
C VAL A 24 2.70 -13.53 -10.18
N LYS A 25 3.24 -12.31 -10.31
CA LYS A 25 4.19 -11.71 -9.36
C LYS A 25 3.54 -11.58 -7.96
N LEU A 26 2.31 -11.07 -7.92
CA LEU A 26 1.45 -10.95 -6.73
C LEU A 26 1.26 -12.29 -6.01
N ARG A 27 0.87 -13.33 -6.75
CA ARG A 27 0.69 -14.67 -6.18
C ARG A 27 1.99 -15.22 -5.61
N SER A 28 3.08 -15.12 -6.36
CA SER A 28 4.41 -15.58 -5.93
C SER A 28 4.89 -14.96 -4.62
N ARG A 29 4.63 -13.66 -4.40
CA ARG A 29 4.93 -13.00 -3.12
C ARG A 29 3.99 -13.42 -2.01
N LEU A 30 2.68 -13.38 -2.27
CA LEU A 30 1.67 -13.70 -1.27
C LEU A 30 1.70 -15.16 -0.82
N ASP A 31 2.14 -16.09 -1.66
CA ASP A 31 2.26 -17.51 -1.32
C ASP A 31 3.30 -17.79 -0.24
N ARG A 32 4.26 -16.87 -0.05
CA ARG A 32 5.23 -16.91 1.06
C ARG A 32 4.60 -16.55 2.41
N ILE A 33 3.41 -15.93 2.40
CA ILE A 33 2.69 -15.49 3.59
C ILE A 33 1.69 -16.57 4.00
N LYS A 34 1.99 -17.24 5.13
CA LYS A 34 1.18 -18.36 5.66
C LYS A 34 -0.25 -17.97 6.01
N HIS A 35 -0.42 -16.80 6.62
CA HIS A 35 -1.72 -16.33 7.10
C HIS A 35 -1.96 -14.89 6.68
N LYS A 36 -3.13 -14.64 6.10
CA LYS A 36 -3.56 -13.34 5.58
C LYS A 36 -4.87 -12.98 6.26
N VAL A 37 -4.88 -11.91 7.06
CA VAL A 37 -6.03 -11.49 7.87
C VAL A 37 -6.38 -10.07 7.47
N ALA A 38 -7.60 -9.87 6.97
CA ALA A 38 -8.13 -8.56 6.65
C ALA A 38 -8.94 -8.02 7.83
N LEU A 39 -8.56 -6.86 8.35
CA LEU A 39 -9.31 -6.13 9.37
C LEU A 39 -10.05 -4.97 8.71
N MET A 40 -11.37 -4.95 8.81
CA MET A 40 -12.24 -3.99 8.11
C MET A 40 -13.22 -3.33 9.09
N SER A 41 -13.66 -2.10 8.80
CA SER A 41 -14.70 -1.41 9.57
C SER A 41 -15.66 -0.64 8.66
N GLY A 42 -16.94 -0.62 9.03
CA GLY A 42 -17.96 0.16 8.31
C GLY A 42 -18.01 1.65 8.66
N LYS A 43 -17.22 2.09 9.66
CA LYS A 43 -17.12 3.48 10.12
C LYS A 43 -15.68 3.81 10.49
N GLY A 44 -15.30 5.09 10.35
CA GLY A 44 -14.05 5.64 10.88
C GLY A 44 -14.07 5.76 12.41
N GLY A 45 -12.90 5.77 13.04
CA GLY A 45 -12.77 6.01 14.49
C GLY A 45 -13.13 4.85 15.42
N VAL A 46 -13.47 3.66 14.90
CA VAL A 46 -13.81 2.48 15.73
C VAL A 46 -12.61 1.77 16.38
N GLY A 47 -11.39 2.30 16.19
CA GLY A 47 -10.16 1.71 16.76
C GLY A 47 -9.57 0.56 15.94
N LYS A 48 -9.91 0.42 14.66
CA LYS A 48 -9.40 -0.63 13.77
C LYS A 48 -7.88 -0.69 13.73
N SER A 49 -7.20 0.45 13.53
CA SER A 49 -5.73 0.53 13.51
C SER A 49 -5.11 0.17 14.85
N SER A 50 -5.72 0.59 15.95
CA SER A 50 -5.29 0.22 17.31
C SER A 50 -5.41 -1.29 17.53
N LEU A 51 -6.50 -1.91 17.09
CA LEU A 51 -6.65 -3.36 17.14
C LEU A 51 -5.58 -4.06 16.30
N THR A 52 -5.35 -3.60 15.06
CA THR A 52 -4.31 -4.14 14.16
C THR A 52 -2.92 -4.11 14.82
N ALA A 53 -2.53 -2.97 15.40
CA ALA A 53 -1.23 -2.81 16.06
C ALA A 53 -1.07 -3.77 17.25
N ASN A 54 -2.09 -3.88 18.11
CA ASN A 54 -2.03 -4.76 19.28
C ASN A 54 -2.00 -6.23 18.90
N VAL A 55 -2.82 -6.65 17.92
CA VAL A 55 -2.78 -8.03 17.41
C VAL A 55 -1.41 -8.36 16.82
N ALA A 56 -0.83 -7.45 16.05
CA ALA A 56 0.52 -7.64 15.50
C ALA A 56 1.57 -7.77 16.60
N ALA A 57 1.53 -6.91 17.62
CA ALA A 57 2.44 -6.99 18.76
C ALA A 57 2.32 -8.32 19.52
N CYS A 58 1.09 -8.79 19.79
CA CYS A 58 0.88 -10.09 20.44
C CYS A 58 1.38 -11.28 19.60
N LEU A 59 1.27 -11.21 18.28
CA LEU A 59 1.80 -12.25 17.39
C LEU A 59 3.34 -12.24 17.37
N VAL A 60 3.96 -11.07 17.36
CA VAL A 60 5.42 -10.97 17.47
C VAL A 60 5.93 -11.48 18.82
N ASP A 61 5.25 -11.16 19.92
CA ASP A 61 5.59 -11.65 21.26
C ASP A 61 5.52 -13.19 21.35
N LYS A 62 4.63 -13.80 20.55
CA LYS A 62 4.54 -15.26 20.39
C LYS A 62 5.61 -15.85 19.45
N GLY A 63 6.52 -15.04 18.91
CA GLY A 63 7.61 -15.47 18.04
C GLY A 63 7.25 -15.55 16.55
N TYR A 64 6.12 -14.99 16.11
CA TYR A 64 5.75 -14.97 14.69
C TYR A 64 6.37 -13.79 13.96
N SER A 65 6.74 -14.00 12.68
CA SER A 65 7.06 -12.91 11.77
C SER A 65 5.77 -12.25 11.29
N VAL A 66 5.64 -10.93 11.48
CA VAL A 66 4.41 -10.19 11.17
C VAL A 66 4.70 -9.04 10.21
N GLY A 67 3.84 -8.92 9.21
CA GLY A 67 3.76 -7.76 8.33
C GLY A 67 2.40 -7.09 8.47
N ILE A 68 2.38 -5.76 8.41
CA ILE A 68 1.14 -4.97 8.32
C ILE A 68 1.16 -4.20 7.00
N LEU A 69 0.04 -4.30 6.29
CA LEU A 69 -0.27 -3.48 5.13
C LEU A 69 -1.43 -2.55 5.52
N ASP A 70 -1.15 -1.26 5.62
CA ASP A 70 -2.13 -0.23 5.88
C ASP A 70 -2.50 0.49 4.58
N ALA A 71 -3.74 0.26 4.16
CA ALA A 71 -4.35 0.84 2.96
C ALA A 71 -5.33 1.97 3.31
N ASP A 72 -5.27 2.56 4.52
CA ASP A 72 -6.11 3.69 4.90
C ASP A 72 -5.49 5.03 4.44
N LEU A 73 -6.09 5.65 3.42
CA LEU A 73 -5.66 6.94 2.87
C LEU A 73 -6.07 8.14 3.73
N ASN A 74 -7.16 8.03 4.49
CA ASN A 74 -7.82 9.19 5.09
C ASN A 74 -7.32 9.49 6.52
N GLY A 75 -6.62 8.54 7.13
CA GLY A 75 -6.07 8.67 8.47
C GLY A 75 -5.11 7.53 8.79
N PRO A 76 -4.04 7.36 8.00
CA PRO A 76 -2.99 6.41 8.33
C PRO A 76 -2.49 6.74 9.74
N SER A 77 -2.53 5.72 10.60
CA SER A 77 -2.26 5.86 12.04
C SER A 77 -1.39 4.73 12.55
N ILE A 78 -1.13 3.72 11.71
CA ILE A 78 -0.41 2.53 12.13
C ILE A 78 1.08 2.80 12.33
N CYS A 79 1.68 3.67 11.51
CA CYS A 79 3.07 4.09 11.67
C CYS A 79 3.27 4.72 13.04
N HIS A 80 2.40 5.67 13.38
CA HIS A 80 2.39 6.33 14.68
C HIS A 80 2.21 5.35 15.85
N LEU A 81 1.23 4.44 15.76
CA LEU A 81 0.98 3.43 16.78
C LEU A 81 2.14 2.46 16.98
N LEU A 82 2.88 2.14 15.92
CA LEU A 82 4.05 1.27 15.95
C LEU A 82 5.37 2.03 16.14
N GLY A 83 5.31 3.32 16.50
CA GLY A 83 6.48 4.16 16.74
C GLY A 83 7.40 4.35 15.52
N VAL A 84 6.91 4.07 14.31
CA VAL A 84 7.61 4.35 13.06
C VAL A 84 7.47 5.85 12.81
N ARG A 85 8.58 6.57 12.98
CA ARG A 85 8.64 8.00 12.65
C ARG A 85 8.75 8.19 11.14
N ASN A 86 8.29 9.35 10.68
CA ASN A 86 8.26 9.77 9.28
C ASN A 86 9.65 9.92 8.59
N SER A 87 10.72 9.48 9.27
CA SER A 87 12.06 9.33 8.71
C SER A 87 12.28 7.98 8.01
N GLN A 88 11.42 6.98 8.24
CA GLN A 88 11.43 5.72 7.49
C GLN A 88 10.50 5.82 6.28
N LYS A 89 11.04 6.31 5.17
CA LYS A 89 10.33 6.35 3.87
C LYS A 89 10.31 4.96 3.24
N LEU A 90 9.27 4.68 2.45
CA LEU A 90 9.28 3.51 1.58
C LEU A 90 10.37 3.67 0.52
N VAL A 91 11.20 2.64 0.35
CA VAL A 91 12.19 2.59 -0.72
C VAL A 91 11.58 1.77 -1.85
N VAL A 92 11.54 2.36 -3.03
CA VAL A 92 11.10 1.69 -4.26
C VAL A 92 12.34 1.38 -5.08
N ASP A 93 12.54 0.10 -5.39
CA ASP A 93 13.61 -0.39 -6.25
C ASP A 93 13.05 -1.20 -7.42
N GLU A 94 13.93 -1.73 -8.28
CA GLU A 94 13.57 -2.59 -9.42
C GLU A 94 12.81 -3.87 -9.02
N ASN A 95 12.95 -4.29 -7.76
CA ASN A 95 12.25 -5.40 -7.14
C ASN A 95 11.00 -4.95 -6.36
N GLY A 96 10.53 -3.70 -6.50
CA GLY A 96 9.30 -3.21 -5.89
C GLY A 96 9.52 -2.42 -4.59
N VAL A 97 8.50 -2.42 -3.73
CA VAL A 97 8.50 -1.61 -2.50
C VAL A 97 9.09 -2.38 -1.32
N GLN A 98 10.16 -1.87 -0.71
CA GLN A 98 10.73 -2.42 0.51
C GLN A 98 9.92 -1.96 1.74
N PRO A 99 9.44 -2.87 2.59
CA PRO A 99 8.67 -2.49 3.77
C PRO A 99 9.58 -1.83 4.82
N GLY A 100 9.02 -0.82 5.51
CA GLY A 100 9.61 -0.27 6.71
C GLY A 100 9.69 -1.30 7.83
N THR A 101 10.41 -0.95 8.91
CA THR A 101 10.55 -1.82 10.08
C THR A 101 10.16 -1.04 11.33
N GLY A 102 9.01 -1.39 11.89
CA GLY A 102 8.51 -0.87 13.15
C GLY A 102 9.11 -1.53 14.38
N ILE A 103 8.57 -1.16 15.54
CA ILE A 103 9.00 -1.73 16.82
C ILE A 103 8.84 -3.26 16.78
N HIS A 104 9.73 -3.97 17.48
CA HIS A 104 9.79 -5.43 17.55
C HIS A 104 10.02 -6.14 16.21
N GLY A 105 10.46 -5.41 15.16
CA GLY A 105 10.78 -5.99 13.86
C GLY A 105 9.55 -6.22 12.96
N ILE A 106 8.39 -5.66 13.32
CA ILE A 106 7.18 -5.71 12.49
C ILE A 106 7.47 -5.04 11.15
N LYS A 107 7.25 -5.76 10.05
CA LYS A 107 7.36 -5.18 8.70
C LYS A 107 6.12 -4.36 8.41
N LEU A 108 6.30 -3.16 7.87
CA LEU A 108 5.21 -2.22 7.69
C LEU A 108 5.25 -1.58 6.31
N MET A 109 4.10 -1.54 5.66
CA MET A 109 3.80 -0.55 4.63
C MET A 109 2.56 0.22 5.07
N SER A 110 2.65 1.54 5.02
CA SER A 110 1.52 2.43 5.23
C SER A 110 1.65 3.63 4.31
N MET A 111 0.51 4.21 3.94
CA MET A 111 0.46 5.46 3.19
C MET A 111 1.16 6.61 3.91
N ASP A 112 1.22 6.59 5.25
CA ASP A 112 2.00 7.56 6.05
C ASP A 112 3.46 7.68 5.59
N MET A 113 4.05 6.56 5.15
CA MET A 113 5.46 6.51 4.75
C MET A 113 5.72 7.09 3.35
N LEU A 114 4.66 7.38 2.59
CA LEU A 114 4.71 8.08 1.31
C LEU A 114 4.50 9.59 1.48
N LEU A 115 4.00 10.04 2.64
CA LEU A 115 3.73 11.45 2.91
C LEU A 115 5.01 12.21 3.27
N SER A 116 5.05 13.49 2.90
CA SER A 116 6.19 14.37 3.16
C SER A 116 6.29 14.81 4.62
N SER A 117 5.17 14.86 5.35
CA SER A 117 5.12 15.20 6.77
C SER A 117 3.94 14.52 7.49
N PRO A 118 3.99 14.33 8.83
CA PRO A 118 2.99 13.55 9.58
C PRO A 118 1.62 14.25 9.69
N ASP A 119 1.64 15.59 9.69
CA ASP A 119 0.44 16.41 9.73
C ASP A 119 0.03 16.88 8.33
N SER A 120 0.76 16.46 7.29
CA SER A 120 0.29 16.65 5.92
C SER A 120 -0.98 15.82 5.79
N PRO A 121 -2.14 16.42 5.49
CA PRO A 121 -3.18 15.65 4.82
C PRO A 121 -2.53 14.93 3.63
N VAL A 122 -3.16 13.87 3.11
CA VAL A 122 -3.04 13.62 1.68
C VAL A 122 -3.58 14.90 1.02
N MET A 123 -2.72 15.91 0.85
CA MET A 123 -3.10 17.18 0.27
C MET A 123 -3.39 16.84 -1.17
N TRP A 124 -4.67 16.90 -1.51
CA TRP A 124 -5.12 17.31 -2.82
C TRP A 124 -4.44 18.66 -3.09
N THR A 125 -3.22 18.62 -3.60
CA THR A 125 -2.53 19.83 -4.01
C THR A 125 -3.37 20.45 -5.10
N GLU A 126 -3.70 21.73 -4.94
CA GLU A 126 -4.31 22.59 -5.96
C GLU A 126 -3.36 22.84 -7.15
N GLU A 127 -2.55 21.85 -7.56
CA GLU A 127 -2.06 21.86 -8.93
C GLU A 127 -3.24 21.45 -9.81
N ALA A 128 -3.63 22.38 -10.68
CA ALA A 128 -4.93 22.47 -11.34
C ALA A 128 -5.37 21.23 -12.15
N ASP A 129 -4.58 20.17 -12.26
CA ASP A 129 -4.83 19.03 -13.15
C ASP A 129 -4.70 17.63 -12.52
N ALA A 130 -4.36 17.49 -11.23
CA ALA A 130 -4.28 16.17 -10.58
C ALA A 130 -5.66 15.70 -10.08
N THR A 131 -6.46 15.13 -10.99
CA THR A 131 -7.78 14.57 -10.67
C THR A 131 -7.72 13.41 -9.67
N ALA A 132 -8.82 13.15 -8.93
CA ALA A 132 -8.95 12.02 -7.99
C ALA A 132 -8.57 10.66 -8.59
N VAL A 133 -8.64 10.54 -9.92
CA VAL A 133 -8.19 9.39 -10.71
C VAL A 133 -6.68 9.16 -10.59
N TRP A 134 -5.88 10.22 -10.56
CA TRP A 134 -4.42 10.15 -10.52
C TRP A 134 -3.91 9.58 -9.18
N VAL A 135 -4.52 9.98 -8.06
CA VAL A 135 -4.20 9.47 -6.72
C VAL A 135 -4.65 8.02 -6.57
N SER A 136 -5.85 7.66 -7.03
CA SER A 136 -6.30 6.27 -7.04
C SER A 136 -5.41 5.37 -7.91
N THR A 137 -4.85 5.93 -8.99
CA THR A 137 -3.87 5.25 -9.84
C THR A 137 -2.54 5.05 -9.11
N MET A 138 -2.03 6.06 -8.40
CA MET A 138 -0.83 5.91 -7.56
C MET A 138 -1.02 4.92 -6.42
N GLU A 139 -2.18 4.95 -5.74
CA GLU A 139 -2.55 4.02 -4.68
C GLU A 139 -2.57 2.58 -5.21
N SER A 140 -3.31 2.37 -6.30
CA SER A 140 -3.39 1.08 -6.96
C SER A 140 -2.01 0.62 -7.42
N THR A 141 -1.14 1.52 -7.88
CA THR A 141 0.23 1.23 -8.32
C THR A 141 1.16 0.91 -7.15
N ALA A 142 1.09 1.63 -6.04
CA ALA A 142 1.92 1.39 -4.86
C ALA A 142 1.53 0.09 -4.14
N LEU A 143 0.22 -0.14 -3.95
CA LEU A 143 -0.29 -1.42 -3.44
C LEU A 143 0.07 -2.56 -4.39
N ARG A 144 -0.06 -2.34 -5.70
CA ARG A 144 0.36 -3.27 -6.73
C ARG A 144 1.84 -3.62 -6.60
N GLU A 145 2.76 -2.66 -6.56
CA GLU A 145 4.21 -2.93 -6.52
C GLU A 145 4.71 -3.46 -5.17
N LEU A 146 4.00 -3.20 -4.07
CA LEU A 146 4.31 -3.85 -2.80
C LEU A 146 3.94 -5.32 -2.85
N VAL A 147 2.71 -5.61 -3.26
CA VAL A 147 2.18 -6.98 -3.19
C VAL A 147 2.71 -7.84 -4.33
N ALA A 148 3.10 -7.25 -5.47
CA ALA A 148 3.61 -7.92 -6.65
C ALA A 148 5.12 -7.89 -6.75
#